data_AF-A0A0N4ZI43-F1
#
_entry.id   AF-A0A0N4ZI43-F1
#
_cell.length_a   1.000
_cell.length_b   1.000
_cell.length_c   1.000
_cell.angle_alpha   90.00
_cell.angle_beta   90.00
_cell.angle_gamma   90.00
#
_symmetry.space_group_name_H-M   'P 1'
#
loop_
_entity.id
_entity.type
_entity.pdbx_description
1 polymer ?
#
loop_
_entity_poly.entity_id
_entity_poly.type
_entity_poly.pdbx_seq_one_letter_code
_entity_poly.pdbx_strand_id
1 'polypeptide(L)'
;MHEILQRQYINYIIFVLESFGNGTFNKGKLFNAGFVEAMKLYKFDCVILHDVDLIPENDKNIYECSKQPRHMALYINIYNYTFGEPLHLGGATAITVEQFKKINGFNNNFWGHGYEDNDLYSRVYLNNLNVVRYPFEISRYYSFEHERDKLNPINKCNLYLTAYYHYKSKHDGINNLKYKFITLEYHKLFTKIVIDLLENFSRRKLNETIKRYNICDGGGKKELLLLSP
;
A
#
# COMPACT_ATOMS: atom_id res chain seq x y z
N MET A 1 -17.09 3.38 -9.05
CA MET A 1 -16.41 4.33 -8.15
C MET A 1 -17.00 5.74 -8.19
N HIS A 2 -16.90 6.50 -9.28
CA HIS A 2 -17.35 7.91 -9.30
C HIS A 2 -18.74 8.16 -8.72
N GLU A 3 -19.73 7.33 -9.10
CA GLU A 3 -21.10 7.49 -8.60
C GLU A 3 -21.19 7.29 -7.08
N ILE A 4 -20.45 6.32 -6.53
CA ILE A 4 -20.39 6.05 -5.08
C ILE A 4 -19.84 7.28 -4.36
N LEU A 5 -18.70 7.80 -4.83
CA LEU A 5 -18.03 8.96 -4.22
C LEU A 5 -18.90 10.23 -4.33
N GLN A 6 -19.63 10.41 -5.43
CA GLN A 6 -20.57 11.53 -5.60
C GLN A 6 -21.76 11.44 -4.64
N ARG A 7 -22.34 10.25 -4.44
CA ARG A 7 -23.42 10.02 -3.46
C ARG A 7 -22.98 10.22 -2.01
N GLN A 8 -21.69 10.14 -1.74
CA GLN A 8 -21.09 10.43 -0.43
C GLN A 8 -20.80 11.92 -0.22
N TYR A 9 -21.04 12.78 -1.21
CA TYR A 9 -20.80 14.23 -1.14
C TYR A 9 -19.36 14.62 -0.76
N ILE A 10 -18.37 13.81 -1.17
CA ILE A 10 -16.95 14.07 -0.92
C ILE A 10 -16.30 14.80 -2.10
N ASN A 11 -15.35 15.68 -1.79
CA ASN A 11 -14.47 16.29 -2.78
C ASN A 11 -13.25 15.38 -2.99
N TYR A 12 -13.03 14.91 -4.21
CA TYR A 12 -11.99 13.93 -4.49
C TYR A 12 -11.35 14.14 -5.86
N ILE A 13 -10.14 13.60 -6.01
CA ILE A 13 -9.45 13.43 -7.28
C ILE A 13 -8.97 11.98 -7.33
N ILE A 14 -9.22 11.29 -8.45
CA ILE A 14 -8.70 9.93 -8.67
C ILE A 14 -7.34 10.05 -9.36
N PHE A 15 -6.31 9.51 -8.71
CA PHE A 15 -5.00 9.34 -9.30
C PHE A 15 -4.78 7.87 -9.66
N VAL A 16 -4.55 7.59 -10.94
CA VAL A 16 -4.11 6.28 -11.42
C VAL A 16 -2.60 6.30 -11.50
N LEU A 17 -1.94 5.44 -10.73
CA LEU A 17 -0.49 5.36 -10.68
C LEU A 17 -0.01 4.24 -11.59
N GLU A 18 0.82 4.58 -12.57
CA GLU A 18 1.37 3.63 -13.54
C GLU A 18 2.88 3.54 -13.35
N SER A 19 3.40 2.32 -13.15
CA SER A 19 4.85 2.09 -13.13
C SER A 19 5.38 2.09 -14.56
N PHE A 20 6.44 2.85 -14.81
CA PHE A 20 7.08 2.91 -16.12
C PHE A 20 7.86 1.62 -16.42
N GLY A 21 7.67 1.07 -17.62
CA GLY A 21 8.35 -0.14 -18.09
C GLY A 21 7.72 -1.45 -17.59
N ASN A 22 8.31 -2.59 -18.01
CA ASN A 22 7.80 -3.94 -17.71
C ASN A 22 8.55 -4.62 -16.56
N GLY A 23 8.85 -3.85 -15.52
CA GLY A 23 9.59 -4.30 -14.34
C GLY A 23 8.74 -5.09 -13.34
N THR A 24 9.38 -5.58 -12.28
CA THR A 24 8.65 -6.16 -11.14
C THR A 24 7.85 -5.06 -10.42
N PHE A 25 6.57 -5.33 -10.16
CA PHE A 25 5.71 -4.37 -9.47
C PHE A 25 6.14 -4.15 -8.01
N ASN A 26 5.98 -2.93 -7.52
CA ASN A 26 6.20 -2.55 -6.12
C ASN A 26 5.12 -1.55 -5.71
N LYS A 27 4.03 -2.09 -5.16
CA LYS A 27 2.81 -1.37 -4.77
C LYS A 27 3.11 -0.24 -3.78
N GLY A 28 3.81 -0.55 -2.69
CA GLY A 28 4.12 0.40 -1.63
C GLY A 28 4.96 1.59 -2.12
N LYS A 29 6.01 1.31 -2.90
CA LYS A 29 6.85 2.36 -3.48
C LYS A 29 6.10 3.22 -4.49
N LEU A 30 5.22 2.61 -5.29
CA LEU A 30 4.37 3.33 -6.23
C LEU A 30 3.39 4.26 -5.50
N PHE A 31 2.73 3.79 -4.43
CA PHE A 31 1.88 4.64 -3.59
C PHE A 31 2.64 5.77 -2.92
N ASN A 32 3.84 5.53 -2.39
CA ASN A 32 4.67 6.59 -1.83
C ASN A 32 4.99 7.67 -2.88
N ALA A 33 5.38 7.29 -4.10
CA ALA A 33 5.69 8.23 -5.16
C ALA A 33 4.45 8.98 -5.65
N GLY A 34 3.33 8.28 -5.84
CA GLY A 34 2.05 8.88 -6.19
C GLY A 34 1.54 9.86 -5.14
N PHE A 35 1.71 9.54 -3.85
CA PHE A 35 1.41 10.45 -2.74
C PHE A 35 2.24 11.74 -2.86
N VAL A 36 3.56 11.62 -3.05
CA VAL A 36 4.44 12.79 -3.16
C VAL A 36 4.06 13.67 -4.36
N GLU A 37 3.74 13.07 -5.51
CA GLU A 37 3.31 13.84 -6.69
C GLU A 37 1.92 14.46 -6.51
N ALA A 38 0.95 13.73 -5.96
CA ALA A 38 -0.39 14.26 -5.72
C ALA A 38 -0.39 15.47 -4.78
N MET A 39 0.42 15.43 -3.70
CA MET A 39 0.54 16.54 -2.75
C MET A 39 1.15 17.83 -3.35
N LYS A 40 1.80 17.75 -4.53
CA LYS A 40 2.27 18.95 -5.25
C LYS A 40 1.15 19.65 -6.02
N LEU A 41 0.11 18.91 -6.41
CA LEU A 41 -0.98 19.42 -7.23
C LEU A 41 -2.06 20.09 -6.37
N TYR A 42 -2.42 19.46 -5.26
CA TYR A 42 -3.46 19.95 -4.36
C TYR A 42 -3.12 19.65 -2.90
N LYS A 43 -3.68 20.45 -1.99
CA LYS A 43 -3.62 20.20 -0.56
C LYS A 43 -4.75 19.25 -0.16
N PHE A 44 -4.42 17.98 0.00
CA PHE A 44 -5.34 16.99 0.52
C PHE A 44 -5.15 16.82 2.03
N ASP A 45 -6.23 16.46 2.71
CA ASP A 45 -6.19 16.07 4.13
C ASP A 45 -6.33 14.55 4.31
N CYS A 46 -6.86 13.87 3.29
CA CYS A 46 -7.15 12.44 3.29
C CYS A 46 -6.62 11.76 2.03
N VAL A 47 -6.12 10.54 2.20
CA VAL A 47 -5.66 9.67 1.11
C VAL A 47 -6.36 8.33 1.23
N ILE A 48 -6.95 7.88 0.12
CA ILE A 48 -7.47 6.52 -0.01
C ILE A 48 -6.52 5.74 -0.90
N LEU A 49 -5.81 4.78 -0.32
CA LEU A 49 -4.96 3.82 -1.03
C LEU A 49 -5.87 2.70 -1.51
N HIS A 50 -5.91 2.41 -2.81
CA HIS A 50 -6.95 1.57 -3.39
C HIS A 50 -6.44 0.71 -4.55
N ASP A 51 -6.64 -0.60 -4.45
CA ASP A 51 -6.38 -1.55 -5.53
C ASP A 51 -7.46 -1.38 -6.61
N VAL A 52 -7.05 -1.38 -7.89
CA VAL A 52 -7.91 -0.98 -9.02
C VAL A 52 -9.03 -1.97 -9.33
N ASP A 53 -8.87 -3.21 -8.89
CA ASP A 53 -9.74 -4.36 -9.11
C ASP A 53 -10.82 -4.52 -8.05
N LEU A 54 -10.87 -3.63 -7.05
CA LEU A 54 -11.83 -3.68 -5.95
C LEU A 54 -12.90 -2.59 -6.09
N ILE A 55 -14.15 -2.95 -5.81
CA ILE A 55 -15.29 -2.02 -5.76
C ILE A 55 -16.08 -2.28 -4.47
N PRO A 56 -16.41 -1.25 -3.67
CA PRO A 56 -17.21 -1.43 -2.47
C PRO A 56 -18.65 -1.81 -2.86
N GLU A 57 -19.24 -2.76 -2.15
CA GLU A 57 -20.61 -3.23 -2.41
C GLU A 57 -21.67 -2.39 -1.68
N ASN A 58 -21.24 -1.50 -0.78
CA ASN A 58 -22.12 -0.70 0.06
C ASN A 58 -21.61 0.74 0.15
N ASP A 59 -22.40 1.69 -0.33
CA ASP A 59 -22.08 3.13 -0.31
C ASP A 59 -21.98 3.72 1.11
N LYS A 60 -22.42 2.99 2.14
CA LYS A 60 -22.19 3.35 3.55
C LYS A 60 -20.73 3.16 3.97
N ASN A 61 -19.90 2.53 3.14
CA ASN A 61 -18.45 2.54 3.31
C ASN A 61 -17.90 3.89 2.84
N ILE A 62 -18.03 4.91 3.67
CA ILE A 62 -17.70 6.30 3.32
C ILE A 62 -16.21 6.44 3.00
N TYR A 63 -15.84 7.03 1.86
CA TYR A 63 -14.45 7.23 1.43
C TYR A 63 -13.83 8.50 2.04
N GLU A 64 -13.81 8.53 3.37
CA GLU A 64 -13.24 9.61 4.17
C GLU A 64 -12.13 9.08 5.11
N CYS A 65 -11.40 9.98 5.73
CA CYS A 65 -10.42 9.62 6.74
C CYS A 65 -10.98 9.84 8.14
N SER A 66 -10.44 9.11 9.11
CA SER A 66 -10.85 9.22 10.52
C SER A 66 -9.64 9.51 11.42
N LYS A 67 -9.89 9.66 12.73
CA LYS A 67 -8.83 9.84 13.74
C LYS A 67 -7.82 8.67 13.75
N GLN A 68 -8.21 7.52 13.23
CA GLN A 68 -7.37 6.34 13.07
C GLN A 68 -7.37 5.88 11.60
N PRO A 69 -6.26 5.32 11.06
CA PRO A 69 -6.28 4.68 9.76
C PRO A 69 -7.37 3.60 9.70
N ARG A 70 -8.09 3.52 8.57
CA ARG A 70 -9.20 2.59 8.40
C ARG A 70 -8.90 1.60 7.28
N HIS A 71 -8.93 0.32 7.61
CA HIS A 71 -8.96 -0.75 6.61
C HIS A 71 -10.39 -0.89 6.08
N MET A 72 -10.57 -0.64 4.78
CA MET A 72 -11.89 -0.57 4.16
C MET A 72 -12.30 -1.91 3.52
N ALA A 73 -11.37 -2.58 2.82
CA ALA A 73 -11.65 -3.79 2.03
C ALA A 73 -11.31 -5.09 2.77
N LEU A 74 -12.05 -5.36 3.85
CA LEU A 74 -11.78 -6.52 4.70
C LEU A 74 -12.42 -7.82 4.19
N TYR A 75 -13.63 -7.73 3.62
CA TYR A 75 -14.40 -8.89 3.19
C TYR A 75 -14.57 -8.88 1.68
N ILE A 76 -13.86 -9.76 0.98
CA ILE A 76 -13.80 -9.75 -0.49
C ILE A 76 -14.44 -11.04 -1.04
N ASN A 77 -15.23 -10.92 -2.10
CA ASN A 77 -15.95 -12.03 -2.74
C ASN A 77 -15.05 -13.23 -3.10
N ILE A 78 -13.85 -13.00 -3.63
CA ILE A 78 -12.90 -14.07 -4.01
C ILE A 78 -12.40 -14.89 -2.82
N TYR A 79 -12.59 -14.39 -1.59
CA TYR A 79 -12.31 -15.09 -0.34
C TYR A 79 -13.60 -15.54 0.36
N ASN A 80 -14.71 -15.66 -0.38
CA ASN A 80 -16.04 -15.98 0.13
C ASN A 80 -16.51 -15.05 1.27
N TYR A 81 -16.05 -13.79 1.25
CA TYR A 81 -16.28 -12.82 2.32
C TYR A 81 -15.88 -13.33 3.72
N THR A 82 -14.92 -14.25 3.80
CA THR A 82 -14.36 -14.67 5.09
C THR A 82 -13.48 -13.56 5.66
N PHE A 83 -13.44 -13.44 6.98
CA PHE A 83 -12.53 -12.50 7.64
C PHE A 83 -11.09 -12.94 7.34
N GLY A 84 -10.38 -12.16 6.54
CA GLY A 84 -8.98 -12.41 6.19
C GLY A 84 -8.03 -12.26 7.38
N GLU A 85 -6.74 -12.28 7.09
CA GLU A 85 -5.72 -12.00 8.10
C GLU A 85 -5.94 -10.60 8.70
N PRO A 86 -6.03 -10.42 10.04
CA PRO A 86 -6.31 -9.10 10.62
C PRO A 86 -5.15 -8.11 10.51
N LEU A 87 -3.93 -8.58 10.21
CA LEU A 87 -2.68 -7.84 10.36
C LEU A 87 -2.15 -7.26 9.04
N HIS A 88 -3.05 -6.79 8.17
CA HIS A 88 -2.70 -6.05 6.94
C HIS A 88 -3.65 -4.87 6.67
N LEU A 89 -3.23 -3.99 5.76
CA LEU A 89 -3.95 -2.80 5.27
C LEU A 89 -4.13 -2.83 3.73
N GLY A 90 -4.39 -4.02 3.19
CA GLY A 90 -4.49 -4.27 1.76
C GLY A 90 -5.85 -3.90 1.16
N GLY A 91 -5.98 -4.03 -0.15
CA GLY A 91 -7.21 -3.73 -0.87
C GLY A 91 -7.55 -2.24 -0.92
N ALA A 92 -8.16 -1.72 0.15
CA ALA A 92 -8.48 -0.30 0.28
C ALA A 92 -8.25 0.18 1.71
N THR A 93 -7.52 1.30 1.86
CA THR A 93 -7.17 1.88 3.17
C THR A 93 -7.33 3.40 3.13
N ALA A 94 -8.07 3.95 4.10
CA ALA A 94 -8.17 5.39 4.32
C ALA A 94 -7.20 5.85 5.40
N ILE A 95 -6.38 6.85 5.09
CA ILE A 95 -5.39 7.41 6.00
C ILE A 95 -5.22 8.91 5.78
N THR A 96 -5.21 9.70 6.86
CA THR A 96 -4.97 11.14 6.73
C THR A 96 -3.56 11.41 6.22
N VAL A 97 -3.34 12.56 5.58
CA VAL A 97 -2.01 12.99 5.15
C VAL A 97 -1.04 13.08 6.33
N GLU A 98 -1.51 13.51 7.49
CA GLU A 98 -0.71 13.55 8.73
C GLU A 98 -0.31 12.14 9.17
N GLN A 99 -1.26 11.20 9.28
CA GLN A 99 -0.97 9.82 9.67
C GLN A 99 -0.02 9.14 8.68
N PHE A 100 -0.22 9.31 7.37
CA PHE A 100 0.62 8.69 6.35
C PHE A 100 2.06 9.22 6.41
N LYS A 101 2.24 10.54 6.62
CA LYS A 101 3.55 11.13 6.88
C LYS A 101 4.17 10.64 8.19
N LYS A 102 3.37 10.53 9.27
CA LYS A 102 3.81 10.07 10.60
C LYS A 102 4.41 8.67 10.54
N ILE A 103 3.79 7.76 9.78
CA ILE A 103 4.28 6.39 9.60
C ILE A 103 5.37 6.25 8.53
N ASN A 104 5.80 7.37 7.93
CA ASN A 104 6.75 7.43 6.82
C ASN A 104 6.29 6.65 5.56
N GLY A 105 4.98 6.54 5.33
CA GLY A 105 4.40 5.77 4.23
C GLY A 105 4.79 4.29 4.23
N PHE A 106 4.76 3.68 3.06
CA PHE A 106 5.16 2.27 2.85
C PHE A 106 6.66 2.08 2.88
N ASN A 107 7.10 0.83 3.07
CA ASN A 107 8.46 0.41 2.75
C ASN A 107 8.69 0.37 1.23
N ASN A 108 9.88 0.81 0.79
CA ASN A 108 10.22 0.93 -0.62
C ASN A 108 10.82 -0.36 -1.24
N ASN A 109 10.98 -1.43 -0.46
CA ASN A 109 11.78 -2.61 -0.84
C ASN A 109 10.97 -3.89 -1.11
N PHE A 110 9.64 -3.83 -1.01
CA PHE A 110 8.76 -4.95 -1.33
C PHE A 110 8.54 -5.04 -2.85
N TRP A 111 9.50 -5.66 -3.53
CA TRP A 111 9.39 -6.02 -4.95
C TRP A 111 8.76 -7.40 -5.08
N GLY A 112 7.74 -7.54 -5.92
CA GLY A 112 6.97 -8.76 -6.00
C GLY A 112 5.66 -8.66 -5.20
N HIS A 113 4.87 -9.73 -5.22
CA HIS A 113 3.64 -9.79 -4.45
C HIS A 113 3.90 -10.25 -3.00
N GLY A 114 3.34 -9.53 -2.02
CA GLY A 114 3.10 -9.97 -0.64
C GLY A 114 3.86 -9.20 0.44
N TYR A 115 3.24 -9.10 1.62
CA TYR A 115 3.73 -8.55 2.90
C TYR A 115 3.98 -7.04 2.99
N GLU A 116 3.84 -6.28 1.91
CA GLU A 116 3.91 -4.82 1.95
C GLU A 116 2.76 -4.20 2.76
N ASP A 117 1.56 -4.79 2.67
CA ASP A 117 0.38 -4.35 3.40
C ASP A 117 0.46 -4.74 4.89
N ASN A 118 1.15 -5.84 5.22
CA ASN A 118 1.46 -6.25 6.60
C ASN A 118 2.51 -5.32 7.24
N ASP A 119 3.54 -4.92 6.49
CA ASP A 119 4.53 -3.92 6.93
C ASP A 119 3.84 -2.57 7.20
N LEU A 120 2.95 -2.12 6.30
CA LEU A 120 2.18 -0.89 6.53
C LEU A 120 1.33 -0.97 7.82
N TYR A 121 0.64 -2.09 8.05
CA TYR A 121 -0.10 -2.31 9.28
C TYR A 121 0.82 -2.17 10.50
N SER A 122 1.97 -2.85 10.50
CA SER A 122 2.95 -2.75 11.59
C SER A 122 3.40 -1.31 11.85
N ARG A 123 3.65 -0.51 10.80
CA ARG A 123 4.05 0.90 10.94
C ARG A 123 2.99 1.76 11.62
N VAL A 124 1.71 1.49 11.39
CA VAL A 124 0.60 2.14 12.09
C VAL A 124 0.69 1.88 13.59
N TYR A 125 0.82 0.62 14.00
CA TYR A 125 0.92 0.24 15.42
C TYR A 125 2.16 0.84 16.10
N LEU A 126 3.33 0.78 15.45
CA LEU A 126 4.59 1.33 15.97
C LEU A 126 4.55 2.86 16.18
N ASN A 127 3.60 3.55 15.56
CA ASN A 127 3.40 5.00 15.70
C ASN A 127 2.22 5.36 16.61
N ASN A 128 1.82 4.43 17.50
CA ASN A 128 0.73 4.59 18.47
C ASN A 128 -0.60 4.97 17.79
N LEU A 129 -0.85 4.40 16.61
CA LEU A 129 -2.12 4.47 15.92
C LEU A 129 -2.76 3.08 15.94
N ASN A 130 -4.08 3.04 15.80
CA ASN A 130 -4.84 1.79 15.70
C ASN A 130 -5.47 1.69 14.31
N VAL A 131 -5.83 0.48 13.90
CA VAL A 131 -6.62 0.27 12.68
C VAL A 131 -8.09 0.10 13.06
N VAL A 132 -8.96 0.93 12.49
CA VAL A 132 -10.41 0.81 12.63
C VAL A 132 -11.02 0.17 11.40
N ARG A 133 -12.17 -0.49 11.57
CA ARG A 133 -12.87 -1.21 10.50
C ARG A 133 -14.37 -1.05 10.67
N TYR A 134 -15.09 -1.03 9.56
CA TYR A 134 -16.55 -1.13 9.61
C TYR A 134 -17.02 -2.58 9.72
N PRO A 135 -18.23 -2.80 10.27
CA PRO A 135 -18.85 -4.13 10.30
C PRO A 135 -18.96 -4.76 8.91
N PHE A 136 -19.14 -6.07 8.91
CA PHE A 136 -19.23 -6.92 7.72
C PHE A 136 -20.14 -6.34 6.64
N GLU A 137 -21.35 -5.90 6.99
CA GLU A 137 -22.37 -5.46 6.05
C GLU A 137 -21.95 -4.22 5.24
N ILE A 138 -21.00 -3.45 5.76
CA ILE A 138 -20.50 -2.21 5.17
C ILE A 138 -19.15 -2.43 4.47
N SER A 139 -18.26 -3.27 5.01
CA SER A 139 -16.89 -3.44 4.52
C SER A 139 -16.71 -4.55 3.46
N ARG A 140 -17.79 -4.92 2.77
CA ARG A 140 -17.73 -5.85 1.63
C ARG A 140 -17.25 -5.17 0.35
N TYR A 141 -16.39 -5.88 -0.36
CA TYR A 141 -15.87 -5.50 -1.67
C TYR A 141 -16.02 -6.64 -2.67
N TYR A 142 -16.32 -6.25 -3.89
CA TYR A 142 -16.26 -7.10 -5.05
C TYR A 142 -14.90 -6.92 -5.72
N SER A 143 -14.18 -8.01 -5.90
CA SER A 143 -12.98 -8.13 -6.74
C SER A 143 -13.36 -8.75 -8.07
N PHE A 144 -12.90 -8.13 -9.16
CA PHE A 144 -12.98 -8.75 -10.48
C PHE A 144 -11.98 -9.89 -10.57
N GLU A 145 -12.41 -11.05 -11.06
CA GLU A 145 -11.49 -12.16 -11.32
C GLU A 145 -10.44 -11.74 -12.34
N HIS A 146 -9.16 -11.95 -12.00
CA HIS A 146 -8.04 -11.74 -12.91
C HIS A 146 -6.98 -12.84 -12.74
N GLU A 147 -6.26 -13.10 -13.82
CA GLU A 147 -5.09 -13.96 -13.76
C GLU A 147 -3.95 -13.25 -13.05
N ARG A 148 -3.21 -13.98 -12.22
CA ARG A 148 -2.01 -13.44 -11.58
C ARG A 148 -0.99 -13.02 -12.64
N ASP A 149 -0.49 -11.80 -12.52
CA ASP A 149 0.58 -11.30 -13.37
C ASP A 149 1.85 -12.15 -13.18
N LYS A 150 2.30 -12.76 -14.29
CA LYS A 150 3.50 -13.61 -14.33
C LYS A 150 4.77 -12.82 -14.02
N LEU A 151 4.77 -11.49 -14.23
CA LEU A 151 5.89 -10.60 -13.88
C LEU A 151 5.96 -10.28 -12.38
N ASN A 152 4.91 -10.62 -11.61
CA ASN A 152 4.81 -10.30 -10.20
C ASN A 152 4.60 -11.55 -9.31
N PRO A 153 5.55 -12.50 -9.30
CA PRO A 153 5.42 -13.71 -8.51
C PRO A 153 5.43 -13.41 -7.00
N ILE A 154 4.92 -14.37 -6.22
CA ILE A 154 5.03 -14.34 -4.76
C ILE A 154 6.50 -14.29 -4.36
N ASN A 155 6.91 -13.26 -3.65
CA ASN A 155 8.27 -13.13 -3.14
C ASN A 155 8.34 -13.64 -1.69
N LYS A 156 8.80 -14.88 -1.52
CA LYS A 156 8.94 -15.50 -0.19
C LYS A 156 9.89 -14.74 0.74
N CYS A 157 10.83 -13.96 0.21
CA CYS A 157 11.70 -13.16 1.07
C CYS A 157 10.96 -11.99 1.74
N ASN A 158 9.83 -11.53 1.19
CA ASN A 158 9.11 -10.40 1.74
C ASN A 158 8.69 -10.62 3.20
N LEU A 159 8.36 -11.86 3.60
CA LEU A 159 8.12 -12.21 5.01
C LEU A 159 9.31 -11.84 5.92
N TYR A 160 10.52 -12.18 5.50
CA TYR A 160 11.75 -11.86 6.26
C TYR A 160 12.08 -10.37 6.19
N LEU A 161 11.78 -9.70 5.07
CA LEU A 161 11.95 -8.25 4.95
C LEU A 161 11.01 -7.51 5.91
N THR A 162 9.76 -7.93 6.07
CA THR A 162 8.86 -7.38 7.09
C THR A 162 9.49 -7.46 8.47
N ALA A 163 10.11 -8.60 8.80
CA ALA A 163 10.76 -8.75 10.09
C ALA A 163 11.96 -7.82 10.27
N TYR A 164 12.82 -7.77 9.26
CA TYR A 164 13.99 -6.90 9.25
C TYR A 164 13.61 -5.41 9.34
N TYR A 165 12.57 -4.98 8.63
CA TYR A 165 12.20 -3.58 8.53
C TYR A 165 11.26 -3.09 9.63
N HIS A 166 10.71 -3.98 10.45
CA HIS A 166 9.73 -3.66 11.50
C HIS A 166 10.11 -2.40 12.30
N TYR A 167 11.31 -2.36 12.91
CA TYR A 167 11.78 -1.19 13.67
C TYR A 167 12.61 -0.18 12.86
N LYS A 168 12.66 -0.31 11.53
CA LYS A 168 13.47 0.52 10.63
C LYS A 168 12.63 1.49 9.78
N SER A 169 11.32 1.60 10.04
CA SER A 169 10.40 2.50 9.32
C SER A 169 10.82 3.98 9.32
N LYS A 170 11.57 4.44 10.34
CA LYS A 170 12.14 5.80 10.38
C LYS A 170 13.22 6.05 9.31
N HIS A 171 13.82 5.01 8.76
CA HIS A 171 14.92 5.10 7.79
C HIS A 171 14.55 4.65 6.38
N ASP A 172 13.39 4.01 6.21
CA ASP A 172 12.87 3.58 4.91
C ASP A 172 11.40 3.94 4.72
N GLY A 173 11.12 4.72 3.68
CA GLY A 173 9.78 5.13 3.30
C GLY A 173 9.77 6.41 2.46
N ILE A 174 8.84 7.32 2.71
CA ILE A 174 8.75 8.57 1.93
C ILE A 174 10.04 9.40 2.06
N ASN A 175 10.64 9.44 3.24
CA ASN A 175 11.81 10.27 3.53
C ASN A 175 13.08 9.90 2.74
N ASN A 176 13.21 8.66 2.28
CA ASN A 176 14.35 8.18 1.50
C ASN A 176 13.96 7.76 0.07
N LEU A 177 12.72 8.07 -0.34
CA LEU A 177 12.12 7.63 -1.59
C LEU A 177 12.93 8.10 -2.81
N LYS A 178 13.24 7.16 -3.70
CA LYS A 178 13.92 7.42 -4.99
C LYS A 178 13.07 6.89 -6.14
N TYR A 179 12.67 7.79 -7.02
CA TYR A 179 11.91 7.52 -8.24
C TYR A 179 12.20 8.62 -9.26
N LYS A 180 11.77 8.41 -10.50
CA LYS A 180 11.77 9.43 -11.55
C LYS A 180 10.34 9.64 -12.03
N PHE A 181 9.87 10.87 -11.96
CA PHE A 181 8.62 11.29 -12.60
C PHE A 181 8.78 11.19 -14.12
N ILE A 182 7.82 10.56 -14.81
CA ILE A 182 7.83 10.41 -16.27
C ILE A 182 6.84 11.37 -16.90
N THR A 183 5.55 11.26 -16.55
CA THR A 183 4.51 12.13 -17.11
C THR A 183 3.28 12.21 -16.20
N LEU A 184 2.48 13.26 -16.42
CA LEU A 184 1.19 13.52 -15.81
C LEU A 184 0.17 13.73 -16.94
N GLU A 185 -0.89 12.92 -16.97
CA GLU A 185 -1.92 12.99 -18.00
C GLU A 185 -3.28 13.27 -17.36
N TYR A 186 -3.94 14.34 -17.80
CA TYR A 186 -5.29 14.66 -17.37
C TYR A 186 -6.31 13.95 -18.26
N HIS A 187 -7.08 13.05 -17.66
CA HIS A 187 -8.21 12.40 -18.31
C HIS A 187 -9.52 12.94 -17.73
N LYS A 188 -10.63 12.72 -18.43
CA LYS A 188 -11.96 13.23 -18.00
C LYS A 188 -12.37 12.75 -16.61
N LEU A 189 -11.96 11.53 -16.23
CA LEU A 189 -12.41 10.85 -15.02
C LEU A 189 -11.29 10.65 -13.98
N PHE A 190 -10.02 10.77 -14.38
CA PHE A 190 -8.89 10.56 -13.48
C PHE A 190 -7.67 11.32 -13.98
N THR A 191 -6.66 11.44 -13.12
CA THR A 191 -5.34 11.92 -13.50
C THR A 191 -4.36 10.75 -13.45
N LYS A 192 -3.67 10.48 -14.54
CA LYS A 192 -2.66 9.41 -14.61
C LYS A 192 -1.30 9.98 -14.25
N ILE A 193 -0.58 9.31 -13.34
CA ILE A 193 0.81 9.65 -13.00
C ILE A 193 1.69 8.46 -13.38
N VAL A 194 2.62 8.67 -14.30
CA VAL A 194 3.58 7.64 -14.72
C VAL A 194 4.90 7.86 -14.00
N ILE A 195 5.38 6.83 -13.32
CA ILE A 195 6.55 6.90 -12.43
C ILE A 195 7.50 5.74 -12.73
N ASP A 196 8.78 6.04 -12.93
CA ASP A 196 9.84 5.04 -12.93
C ASP A 196 10.33 4.82 -11.50
N LEU A 197 10.13 3.60 -10.99
CA LEU A 197 10.49 3.20 -9.63
C LEU A 197 11.98 2.89 -9.48
N LEU A 198 12.79 3.06 -10.53
CA LEU A 198 14.24 2.82 -10.54
C LEU A 198 14.57 1.42 -10.02
N GLU A 199 13.89 0.40 -10.57
CA GLU A 199 13.97 -0.99 -10.10
C GLU A 199 15.43 -1.48 -10.01
N ASN A 200 16.19 -1.36 -11.10
CA ASN A 200 17.58 -1.83 -11.16
C ASN A 200 18.46 -1.23 -10.05
N PHE A 201 18.31 0.07 -9.78
CA PHE A 201 19.05 0.74 -8.71
C PHE A 201 18.60 0.26 -7.33
N SER A 202 17.29 0.15 -7.12
CA SER A 202 16.68 -0.22 -5.84
C SER A 202 17.00 -1.67 -5.46
N ARG A 203 16.88 -2.59 -6.42
CA ARG A 203 17.16 -4.02 -6.22
C ARG A 203 18.63 -4.30 -5.98
N ARG A 204 19.56 -3.56 -6.62
CA ARG A 204 21.00 -3.67 -6.31
C ARG A 204 21.28 -3.37 -4.83
N LYS A 205 20.77 -2.24 -4.32
CA LYS A 205 20.91 -1.86 -2.90
C LYS A 205 20.24 -2.86 -1.95
N LEU A 206 19.04 -3.32 -2.29
CA LEU A 206 18.33 -4.32 -1.50
C LEU A 206 19.12 -5.63 -1.43
N ASN A 207 19.66 -6.10 -2.56
CA ASN A 207 20.47 -7.32 -2.61
C ASN A 207 21.75 -7.21 -1.77
N GLU A 208 22.41 -6.04 -1.76
CA GLU A 208 23.56 -5.79 -0.88
C GLU A 208 23.16 -5.89 0.60
N THR A 209 22.00 -5.33 0.97
CA THR A 209 21.46 -5.39 2.34
C THR A 209 21.10 -6.81 2.73
N ILE A 210 20.39 -7.53 1.86
CA ILE A 210 20.02 -8.94 2.07
C ILE A 210 21.27 -9.79 2.33
N LYS A 211 22.31 -9.65 1.50
CA LYS A 211 23.57 -10.39 1.65
C LYS A 211 24.30 -10.00 2.94
N ARG A 212 24.39 -8.71 3.24
CA ARG A 212 25.10 -8.20 4.42
C ARG A 212 24.49 -8.68 5.73
N TYR A 213 23.17 -8.80 5.79
CA TYR A 213 22.44 -9.14 7.02
C TYR A 213 21.81 -10.54 7.01
N ASN A 214 22.05 -11.33 5.97
CA ASN A 214 21.55 -12.70 5.81
C ASN A 214 20.02 -12.85 5.99
N ILE A 215 19.24 -11.92 5.40
CA ILE A 215 17.80 -11.78 5.68
C ILE A 215 16.99 -12.95 5.10
N CYS A 216 17.21 -13.32 3.84
CA CYS A 216 16.38 -14.30 3.13
C CYS A 216 16.79 -15.77 3.34
N ASP A 217 18.01 -16.04 3.82
CA ASP A 217 18.62 -17.39 3.86
C ASP A 217 18.69 -17.98 5.28
N GLY A 218 17.66 -17.75 6.09
CA GLY A 218 17.50 -18.34 7.43
C GLY A 218 17.97 -17.48 8.60
N GLY A 219 18.72 -16.38 8.37
CA GLY A 219 19.00 -15.37 9.40
C GLY A 219 17.76 -14.59 9.83
N GLY A 220 16.85 -14.30 8.90
CA GLY A 220 15.55 -13.66 9.18
C GLY A 220 14.62 -14.47 10.09
N LYS A 221 14.85 -15.78 10.27
CA LYS A 221 14.07 -16.60 11.24
C LYS A 221 14.27 -16.11 12.69
N LYS A 222 15.44 -15.59 13.04
CA LYS A 222 15.69 -15.02 14.38
C LYS A 222 14.91 -13.72 14.60
N GLU A 223 14.77 -12.89 13.57
CA GLU A 223 13.98 -11.65 13.66
C GLU A 223 12.47 -11.94 13.67
N LEU A 224 12.00 -12.97 12.96
CA LEU A 224 10.61 -13.43 13.04
C LEU A 224 10.21 -13.88 14.46
N LEU A 225 11.13 -14.53 15.20
CA LEU A 225 10.89 -14.92 16.60
C LEU A 225 10.72 -13.72 17.53
N LEU A 226 11.26 -12.55 17.20
CA LEU A 226 11.10 -11.31 17.96
C LEU A 226 9.76 -10.60 17.68
N LEU A 227 9.00 -11.08 16.70
CA LEU A 227 7.73 -10.51 16.25
C LEU A 227 6.53 -11.39 16.57
N SER A 228 6.77 -12.61 17.04
CA SER A 228 5.75 -13.44 17.68
C SER A 228 5.47 -12.91 19.09
N PRO A 229 4.20 -12.73 19.49
CA PRO A 229 3.83 -12.29 20.84
C PRO A 229 4.40 -13.19 21.96
#